data_AF-A0AAU6DUI8-F1
#
_entry.id   AF-A0AAU6DUI8-F1
#
_cell.length_a   1.000
_cell.length_b   1.000
_cell.length_c   1.000
_cell.angle_alpha   90.00
_cell.angle_beta   90.00
_cell.angle_gamma   90.00
#
_symmetry.space_group_name_H-M   'P 1'
#
loop_
_entity.id
_entity.type
_entity.pdbx_description
1 polymer ?
#
loop_
_entity_poly.entity_id
_entity_poly.type
_entity_poly.pdbx_seq_one_letter_code
_entity_poly.pdbx_strand_id
1 'polypeptide(L)'
;MADITADTIGLETGHYRLPCGCRIYVFGRAEVIHLSGNTVGQCDELRGLWTEYSKAYWDGHGHSCTSLNLYLACLRHVGAGESTLHAITALRDSFQRPADHNRES
;
A
#
# COMPACT_ATOMS: atom_id res chain seq x y z
N MET A 1 -16.89 15.74 13.11
CA MET A 1 -15.89 14.69 13.39
C MET A 1 -14.55 15.23 12.95
N ALA A 2 -13.54 15.17 13.81
CA ALA A 2 -12.18 15.52 13.44
C ALA A 2 -11.64 14.44 12.48
N ASP A 3 -10.81 14.85 11.50
CA ASP A 3 -10.12 13.91 10.64
C ASP A 3 -9.02 13.21 11.44
N ILE A 4 -8.85 11.91 11.20
CA ILE A 4 -7.79 11.10 11.81
C ILE A 4 -6.49 11.35 11.04
N THR A 5 -5.35 11.33 11.74
CA THR A 5 -4.03 11.54 11.15
C THR A 5 -3.60 10.32 10.33
N ALA A 6 -2.93 10.59 9.21
CA ALA A 6 -2.53 9.61 8.20
C ALA A 6 -1.67 8.45 8.76
N ASP A 7 -0.86 8.72 9.77
CA ASP A 7 0.03 7.77 10.47
C ASP A 7 -0.72 6.65 11.22
N THR A 8 -2.03 6.79 11.39
CA THR A 8 -2.90 5.79 12.04
C THR A 8 -3.89 5.14 11.07
N ILE A 9 -3.73 5.33 9.75
CA ILE A 9 -4.62 4.73 8.75
C ILE A 9 -4.75 3.22 8.96
N GLY A 10 -6.01 2.78 9.06
CA GLY A 10 -6.35 1.37 9.23
C GLY A 10 -6.41 0.90 10.69
N LEU A 11 -6.02 1.73 11.66
CA LEU A 11 -6.23 1.40 13.09
C LEU A 11 -7.67 1.66 13.52
N GLU A 12 -8.33 2.64 12.89
CA GLU A 12 -9.71 3.01 13.17
C GLU A 12 -10.52 3.19 11.88
N THR A 13 -11.81 2.88 11.92
CA THR A 13 -12.73 3.27 10.84
C THR A 13 -12.95 4.77 10.90
N GLY A 14 -12.74 5.48 9.79
CA GLY A 14 -12.95 6.93 9.79
C GLY A 14 -12.51 7.66 8.55
N HIS A 15 -12.62 8.99 8.62
CA HIS A 15 -12.08 9.88 7.60
C HIS A 15 -10.64 10.25 7.96
N TYR A 16 -9.75 10.10 6.99
CA TYR A 16 -8.34 10.44 7.12
C TYR A 16 -8.00 11.57 6.18
N ARG A 17 -7.20 12.52 6.68
CA ARG A 17 -6.60 13.56 5.84
C ARG A 17 -5.22 13.09 5.41
N LEU A 18 -5.05 12.90 4.11
CA LEU A 18 -3.80 12.46 3.50
C LEU A 18 -2.76 13.60 3.50
N PRO A 19 -1.46 13.28 3.41
CA PRO A 19 -0.39 14.27 3.22
C PRO A 19 -0.59 15.18 2.00
N CYS A 20 -1.21 14.67 0.93
CA CYS A 20 -1.54 15.42 -0.28
C CYS A 20 -2.74 16.38 -0.12
N GLY A 21 -3.39 16.41 1.05
CA GLY A 21 -4.55 17.26 1.35
C GLY A 21 -5.90 16.63 1.00
N CYS A 22 -5.92 15.50 0.28
CA CYS A 22 -7.13 14.74 0.03
C CYS A 22 -7.72 14.13 1.31
N ARG A 23 -9.02 13.85 1.28
CA ARG A 23 -9.76 13.24 2.39
C ARG A 23 -10.37 11.93 1.93
N ILE A 24 -10.07 10.85 2.64
CA ILE A 24 -10.52 9.50 2.27
C ILE A 24 -11.24 8.82 3.44
N TYR A 25 -12.18 7.91 3.15
CA TYR A 25 -12.87 7.11 4.18
C TYR A 25 -12.37 5.66 4.20
N VAL A 26 -11.92 5.16 5.36
CA VAL A 26 -11.37 3.81 5.53
C VAL A 26 -12.25 3.00 6.49
N PHE A 27 -12.54 1.74 6.13
CA PHE A 27 -13.31 0.78 6.95
C PHE A 27 -12.37 -0.21 7.68
N GLY A 28 -12.48 -0.30 9.01
CA GLY A 28 -12.01 -1.42 9.85
C GLY A 28 -10.61 -1.29 10.47
N ARG A 29 -10.36 -2.13 11.51
CA ARG A 29 -9.03 -2.40 12.12
C ARG A 29 -8.22 -3.30 11.19
N ALA A 30 -7.68 -2.74 10.13
CA ALA A 30 -6.87 -3.49 9.21
C ALA A 30 -5.42 -3.08 9.39
N GLU A 31 -4.63 -3.97 10.00
CA GLU A 31 -3.15 -3.93 9.98
C GLU A 31 -2.59 -3.89 8.53
N VAL A 32 -3.46 -4.15 7.55
CA VAL A 32 -3.24 -4.04 6.11
C VAL A 32 -4.26 -3.05 5.53
N ILE A 33 -3.81 -1.94 4.96
CA ILE A 33 -4.71 -0.88 4.47
C ILE A 33 -5.57 -1.41 3.30
N HIS A 34 -6.86 -1.68 3.57
CA HIS A 34 -7.84 -2.01 2.53
C HIS A 34 -8.41 -0.73 1.92
N LEU A 35 -7.78 -0.29 0.83
CA LEU A 35 -8.28 0.84 0.05
C LEU A 35 -9.39 0.36 -0.89
N SER A 36 -10.64 0.64 -0.53
CA SER A 36 -11.77 0.38 -1.44
C SER A 36 -11.73 1.31 -2.65
N GLY A 37 -12.26 0.88 -3.80
CA GLY A 37 -12.29 1.73 -5.00
C GLY A 37 -12.98 3.09 -4.79
N ASN A 38 -13.98 3.15 -3.89
CA ASN A 38 -14.66 4.39 -3.52
C ASN A 38 -13.76 5.35 -2.73
N THR A 39 -12.92 4.82 -1.85
CA THR A 39 -11.92 5.56 -1.05
C THR A 39 -10.82 6.11 -1.95
N VAL A 40 -10.32 5.25 -2.85
CA VAL A 40 -9.26 5.58 -3.81
C VAL A 40 -9.71 6.68 -4.79
N GLY A 41 -10.97 6.64 -5.22
CA GLY A 41 -11.54 7.62 -6.16
C GLY A 41 -11.59 9.07 -5.65
N GLN A 42 -11.32 9.31 -4.36
CA GLN A 42 -11.31 10.65 -3.75
C GLN A 42 -9.93 11.33 -3.80
N CYS A 43 -8.90 10.65 -4.32
CA CYS A 43 -7.56 11.19 -4.52
C CYS A 43 -7.00 10.70 -5.85
N ASP A 44 -6.76 11.61 -6.80
CA ASP A 44 -6.30 11.25 -8.15
C ASP A 44 -4.93 10.56 -8.16
N GLU A 45 -4.01 11.00 -7.31
CA GLU A 45 -2.67 10.40 -7.17
C GLU A 45 -2.75 8.99 -6.60
N LEU A 46 -3.49 8.82 -5.49
CA LEU A 46 -3.73 7.49 -4.90
C LEU A 46 -4.42 6.56 -5.90
N ARG A 47 -5.36 7.08 -6.70
CA ARG A 47 -6.02 6.32 -7.76
C ARG A 47 -5.06 5.84 -8.82
N GLY A 48 -4.17 6.70 -9.31
CA GLY A 48 -3.13 6.30 -10.26
C GLY A 48 -2.26 5.18 -9.72
N LEU A 49 -1.70 5.36 -8.52
CA LEU A 49 -0.85 4.37 -7.86
C LEU A 49 -1.57 3.04 -7.64
N TRP A 50 -2.83 3.08 -7.18
CA TRP A 50 -3.63 1.89 -6.93
C TRP A 50 -3.98 1.13 -8.22
N THR A 51 -4.26 1.85 -9.30
CA THR A 51 -4.51 1.25 -10.62
C THR A 51 -3.27 0.53 -11.13
N GLU A 52 -2.09 1.16 -11.05
CA GLU A 52 -0.84 0.52 -11.47
C GLU A 52 -0.51 -0.70 -10.61
N TYR A 53 -0.66 -0.59 -9.28
CA TYR A 53 -0.48 -1.70 -8.36
C TYR A 53 -1.40 -2.88 -8.73
N SER A 54 -2.71 -2.60 -8.89
CA SER A 54 -3.70 -3.64 -9.19
C SER A 54 -3.37 -4.34 -10.50
N LYS A 55 -2.98 -3.59 -11.53
CA LYS A 55 -2.55 -4.15 -12.81
C LYS A 55 -1.35 -5.07 -12.63
N ALA A 56 -0.29 -4.60 -11.97
CA ALA A 56 0.92 -5.40 -11.74
C ALA A 56 0.65 -6.66 -10.91
N TYR A 57 -0.27 -6.60 -9.95
CA TYR A 57 -0.68 -7.75 -9.15
C TYR A 57 -1.45 -8.79 -9.97
N TRP A 58 -2.45 -8.35 -10.75
CA TRP A 58 -3.29 -9.26 -11.53
C TRP A 58 -2.54 -9.85 -12.73
N ASP A 59 -1.74 -9.04 -13.44
CA ASP A 59 -0.92 -9.49 -14.58
C ASP A 59 0.15 -10.49 -14.13
N GLY A 60 0.68 -10.32 -12.91
CA GLY A 60 1.68 -11.22 -12.31
C GLY A 60 1.11 -12.42 -11.57
N HIS A 61 -0.23 -12.61 -11.56
CA HIS A 61 -0.93 -13.62 -10.77
C HIS A 61 -0.59 -13.61 -9.27
N GLY A 62 -0.29 -12.43 -8.70
CA GLY A 62 0.03 -12.26 -7.29
C GLY A 62 1.09 -11.21 -7.04
N HIS A 63 1.66 -11.25 -5.83
CA HIS A 63 2.73 -10.33 -5.46
C HIS A 63 4.04 -10.63 -6.20
N SER A 64 4.68 -9.56 -6.65
CA SER A 64 6.02 -9.51 -7.24
C SER A 64 6.78 -8.30 -6.70
N CYS A 65 8.09 -8.24 -6.96
CA CYS A 65 8.89 -7.04 -6.65
C CYS A 65 8.25 -5.76 -7.22
N THR A 66 7.78 -5.80 -8.47
CA THR A 66 7.10 -4.68 -9.13
C THR A 66 5.81 -4.30 -8.42
N SER A 67 4.90 -5.25 -8.17
CA SER A 67 3.62 -4.94 -7.50
C SER A 67 3.86 -4.42 -6.09
N LEU A 68 4.86 -4.95 -5.37
CA LEU A 68 5.13 -4.54 -3.99
C LEU A 68 5.80 -3.16 -3.92
N ASN A 69 6.60 -2.78 -4.92
CA ASN A 69 7.09 -1.40 -5.05
C ASN A 69 5.94 -0.41 -5.26
N LEU A 70 4.98 -0.74 -6.10
CA LEU A 70 3.77 0.08 -6.33
C LEU A 70 2.89 0.13 -5.07
N TYR A 71 2.77 -0.98 -4.35
CA TYR A 71 2.04 -1.01 -3.09
C TYR A 71 2.72 -0.15 -2.02
N LEU A 72 4.05 -0.19 -1.91
CA LEU A 72 4.80 0.72 -1.03
C LEU A 72 4.61 2.20 -1.38
N ALA A 73 4.48 2.54 -2.67
CA ALA A 73 4.15 3.90 -3.09
C ALA A 73 2.75 4.30 -2.60
N CYS A 74 1.75 3.41 -2.71
CA CYS A 74 0.42 3.64 -2.14
C CYS A 74 0.49 3.88 -0.62
N LEU A 75 1.21 3.02 0.11
CA LEU A 75 1.35 3.10 1.57
C LEU A 75 2.01 4.41 2.02
N ARG A 76 3.08 4.83 1.34
CA ARG A 76 3.74 6.11 1.62
C ARG A 76 2.83 7.29 1.32
N HIS A 77 2.09 7.24 0.20
CA HIS A 77 1.17 8.31 -0.19
C HIS A 77 0.06 8.49 0.85
N VAL A 78 -0.49 7.39 1.38
CA VAL A 78 -1.50 7.49 2.44
C VAL A 78 -0.92 7.80 3.81
N GLY A 79 0.40 7.84 3.96
CA GLY A 79 1.08 8.12 5.24
C GLY A 79 1.09 6.95 6.21
N ALA A 80 1.09 5.71 5.72
CA ALA A 80 1.15 4.51 6.55
C ALA A 80 2.36 4.54 7.51
N GLY A 81 2.17 3.99 8.72
CA GLY A 81 3.22 3.93 9.73
C GLY A 81 4.43 3.07 9.34
N GLU A 82 5.57 3.34 9.99
CA GLU A 82 6.86 2.70 9.70
C GLU A 82 6.85 1.17 9.82
N SER A 83 6.08 0.62 10.78
CA SER A 83 5.98 -0.84 10.95
C SER A 83 5.37 -1.52 9.72
N THR A 84 4.30 -0.95 9.15
CA THR A 84 3.68 -1.43 7.92
C THR A 84 4.63 -1.30 6.73
N LEU A 85 5.31 -0.15 6.60
CA LEU A 85 6.30 0.07 5.54
C LEU A 85 7.45 -0.93 5.62
N HIS A 86 7.92 -1.25 6.82
CA HIS A 86 8.99 -2.21 7.06
C HIS A 86 8.55 -3.64 6.69
N ALA A 87 7.35 -4.06 7.10
CA ALA A 87 6.83 -5.39 6.79
C ALA A 87 6.70 -5.63 5.28
N ILE A 88 6.17 -4.66 4.53
CA ILE A 88 6.02 -4.77 3.08
C ILE A 88 7.36 -4.65 2.35
N THR A 89 8.29 -3.85 2.88
CA THR A 89 9.69 -3.79 2.40
C THR A 89 10.36 -5.15 2.52
N ALA A 90 10.27 -5.80 3.69
CA ALA A 90 10.83 -7.13 3.89
C ALA A 90 10.19 -8.18 2.97
N LEU A 91 8.87 -8.11 2.75
CA LEU A 91 8.18 -8.95 1.79
C LEU A 91 8.70 -8.71 0.37
N ARG A 92 8.82 -7.47 -0.09
CA ARG A 92 9.37 -7.15 -1.41
C ARG A 92 10.76 -7.73 -1.59
N ASP A 93 11.62 -7.59 -0.59
CA ASP A 93 13.01 -8.03 -0.68
C ASP A 93 13.13 -9.56 -0.81
N SER A 94 12.14 -10.33 -0.34
CA SER A 94 12.10 -11.79 -0.56
C SER A 94 11.82 -12.18 -2.03
N PHE A 95 11.22 -11.29 -2.83
CA PHE A 95 11.04 -11.47 -4.28
C PHE A 95 12.25 -10.95 -5.09
N GLN A 96 13.10 -10.11 -4.49
CA GLN A 96 14.34 -9.63 -5.11
C GLN A 96 15.50 -10.59 -4.88
N ARG A 97 15.49 -11.31 -3.76
CA ARG A 97 16.42 -12.41 -3.55
C ARG A 97 16.11 -13.46 -4.61
N PRO A 98 17.01 -13.73 -5.57
CA PRO A 98 16.97 -15.03 -6.19
C PRO A 98 17.12 -16.02 -5.03
N ALA A 99 16.32 -17.09 -4.99
CA ALA A 99 16.85 -18.31 -4.38
C ALA A 99 18.26 -18.48 -4.96
N ASP A 100 19.27 -18.51 -4.08
CA ASP A 100 20.68 -18.75 -4.37
C ASP A 100 21.01 -18.85 -5.85
N HIS A 101 21.32 -17.71 -6.49
CA HIS A 101 22.03 -17.76 -7.77
C HIS A 101 23.41 -18.42 -7.51
N ASN A 102 23.49 -19.72 -7.83
CA ASN A 102 24.66 -20.60 -7.99
C ASN A 102 25.21 -21.33 -6.76
N ARG A 103 25.09 -22.66 -6.79
CA ARG A 103 26.15 -23.70 -7.01
C ARG A 103 25.47 -25.06 -6.76
N GLU A 104 25.51 -26.05 -7.62
CA GLU A 104 26.69 -26.66 -8.22
C GLU A 104 26.45 -27.11 -9.67
N SER A 105 27.52 -27.02 -10.45
CA SER A 105 27.71 -27.60 -11.77
C SER A 105 27.79 -29.12 -11.73
#